data_AF-A0A2D6UFG3-F1
#
_entry.id   AF-A0A2D6UFG3-F1
#
_cell.length_a   1.000
_cell.length_b   1.000
_cell.length_c   1.000
_cell.angle_alpha   90.00
_cell.angle_beta   90.00
_cell.angle_gamma   90.00
#
_symmetry.space_group_name_H-M   'P 1'
#
loop_
_entity.id
_entity.type
_entity.pdbx_description
1 polymer ?
#
loop_
_entity_poly.entity_id
_entity_poly.type
_entity_poly.pdbx_seq_one_letter_code
_entity_poly.pdbx_strand_id
1 'polypeptide(L)' 'MGQLDAFTLVLYVAGLFIISTLASKRNTNQKEMFSANRSSPWWASGLSGFMTVFSANTFVVWGGIAYQLGM' A
#
# COMPACT_ATOMS: atom_id res chain seq x y z
N MET A 1 -5.91 9.49 20.80
CA MET A 1 -5.88 9.95 19.39
C MET A 1 -6.72 11.20 19.31
N GLY A 2 -6.19 12.26 18.70
CA GLY A 2 -6.97 13.46 18.44
C GLY A 2 -8.13 13.15 17.48
N GLN A 3 -9.17 13.99 17.50
CA GLN A 3 -10.29 13.86 16.57
C GLN A 3 -9.83 13.98 15.11
N LEU A 4 -8.86 14.85 14.84
CA LEU A 4 -8.23 15.00 13.52
C LEU A 4 -7.44 13.74 13.11
N ASP A 5 -6.64 13.17 14.02
CA ASP A 5 -5.89 11.94 13.75
C ASP A 5 -6.82 10.79 13.35
N ALA A 6 -7.90 10.61 14.10
CA ALA A 6 -8.91 9.57 13.84
C ALA A 6 -9.61 9.82 12.50
N PHE A 7 -9.97 11.07 12.20
CA PHE A 7 -10.57 11.43 10.93
C PHE A 7 -9.65 11.14 9.74
N THR A 8 -8.36 11.50 9.83
CA THR A 8 -7.36 11.22 8.79
C THR A 8 -7.18 9.72 8.57
N LEU A 9 -7.13 8.93 9.65
CA LEU A 9 -7.03 7.47 9.56
C LEU A 9 -8.24 6.86 8.84
N VAL A 10 -9.45 7.26 9.23
CA VAL A 10 -10.69 6.78 8.61
C VAL A 10 -10.75 7.16 7.13
N LEU A 11 -10.36 8.39 6.80
CA LEU A 11 -10.32 8.86 5.41
C LEU A 11 -9.32 8.06 4.56
N TYR A 12 -8.14 7.76 5.12
CA TYR A 12 -7.14 6.91 4.46
C TYR A 12 -7.69 5.51 4.17
N VAL A 13 -8.27 4.85 5.18
CA VAL A 13 -8.85 3.51 5.03
C VAL A 13 -10.03 3.51 4.04
N ALA A 14 -10.91 4.50 4.11
CA ALA A 14 -12.01 4.65 3.16
C ALA A 14 -11.50 4.83 1.72
N GLY A 15 -10.45 5.63 1.52
CA GLY A 15 -9.78 5.79 0.23
C GLY A 15 -9.25 4.48 -0.33
N LEU A 16 -8.61 3.64 0.51
CA LEU A 16 -8.17 2.30 0.11
C LEU A 16 -9.34 1.44 -0.38
N PHE A 17 -10.44 1.38 0.37
CA PHE A 17 -11.63 0.61 -0.04
C PHE A 17 -12.22 1.11 -1.36
N ILE A 18 -12.30 2.43 -1.57
CA ILE A 18 -12.81 3.01 -2.82
C ILE A 18 -11.91 2.60 -3.99
N ILE A 19 -10.59 2.74 -3.87
CA ILE A 19 -9.66 2.37 -4.94
C ILE A 19 -9.72 0.85 -5.22
N SER A 20 -9.71 0.03 -4.17
CA SER A 20 -9.80 -1.43 -4.30
C SER A 20 -11.10 -1.89 -4.97
N THR A 21 -12.24 -1.30 -4.63
CA THR A 21 -13.53 -1.65 -5.26
C THR A 21 -13.61 -1.19 -6.72
N LEU A 22 -13.09 -0.01 -7.05
CA LEU A 22 -13.00 0.47 -8.43
C LEU A 22 -12.07 -0.40 -9.28
N ALA A 23 -10.92 -0.80 -8.74
CA ALA A 23 -9.99 -1.71 -9.41
C ALA A 23 -10.58 -3.12 -9.58
N SER A 24 -11.28 -3.64 -8.56
CA SER A 24 -11.95 -4.94 -8.62
C SER A 24 -13.00 -5.01 -9.75
N LYS A 25 -13.77 -3.93 -9.96
CA LYS A 25 -14.72 -3.86 -11.09
C LYS A 25 -14.07 -3.94 -12.46
N ARG A 26 -12.79 -3.57 -12.58
CA ARG A 26 -12.00 -3.66 -13.84
C ARG A 26 -11.32 -5.02 -14.02
N ASN A 27 -11.27 -5.85 -12.98
CA ASN A 27 -10.62 -7.16 -13.00
C ASN A 27 -11.64 -8.24 -13.36
N THR A 28 -11.89 -8.42 -14.65
CA THR A 28 -12.88 -9.40 -15.15
C THR A 28 -12.25 -10.75 -15.51
N ASN A 29 -10.95 -10.78 -15.84
CA ASN A 29 -10.24 -11.99 -16.25
C ASN A 29 -8.86 -12.14 -15.59
N GLN A 30 -8.30 -13.35 -15.63
CA GLN A 30 -7.00 -13.67 -15.03
C GLN A 30 -5.85 -12.81 -15.58
N LYS A 31 -5.88 -12.48 -16.88
CA LYS A 31 -4.87 -11.61 -17.51
C LYS A 31 -4.90 -10.19 -16.91
N GLU A 32 -6.08 -9.66 -16.64
CA GLU A 32 -6.23 -8.34 -16.02
C GLU A 32 -5.78 -8.39 -14.56
N MET A 33 -6.16 -9.43 -13.82
CA MET A 33 -5.80 -9.58 -12.41
C MET A 33 -4.29 -9.74 -12.17
N PHE A 34 -3.60 -10.56 -12.97
CA PHE A 34 -2.18 -10.88 -12.73
C PHE A 34 -1.18 -10.07 -13.54
N SER A 35 -1.56 -9.61 -14.73
CA SER A 35 -0.64 -8.87 -15.61
C SER A 35 -1.07 -7.43 -15.84
N ALA A 36 -2.20 -6.98 -15.30
CA ALA A 36 -2.82 -5.70 -15.63
C ALA A 36 -2.91 -5.49 -17.16
N ASN A 37 -3.16 -6.57 -17.92
CA ASN A 37 -3.11 -6.58 -19.38
C ASN A 37 -1.80 -5.99 -19.99
N ARG A 38 -0.68 -6.09 -19.28
CA ARG A 38 0.63 -5.48 -19.61
C ARG A 38 0.58 -3.96 -19.83
N SER A 39 -0.43 -3.28 -19.29
CA SER A 39 -0.63 -1.84 -19.46
C SER A 39 -0.19 -1.00 -18.26
N SER A 40 0.30 -1.64 -17.18
CA SER A 40 0.77 -0.92 -15.99
C SER A 40 2.01 -0.08 -16.32
N PRO A 41 1.99 1.25 -16.07
CA PRO A 41 3.16 2.10 -16.23
C PRO A 41 4.35 1.62 -15.40
N TRP A 42 5.56 1.74 -15.95
CA TRP A 42 6.79 1.25 -15.32
C TRP A 42 7.02 1.81 -13.90
N TRP A 43 6.67 3.08 -13.67
CA TRP A 43 6.83 3.74 -12.37
C TRP A 43 5.85 3.18 -11.33
N ALA A 44 4.60 2.92 -11.72
CA ALA A 44 3.58 2.36 -10.83
C ALA A 44 3.94 0.92 -10.44
N SER A 45 4.40 0.14 -11.42
CA SER A 45 4.91 -1.22 -11.21
C SER A 45 6.16 -1.22 -10.30
N GLY A 46 7.08 -0.27 -10.50
CA GLY A 46 8.27 -0.12 -9.67
C GLY A 46 7.96 0.24 -8.21
N LEU A 47 7.06 1.21 -8.00
CA LEU A 47 6.59 1.57 -6.66
C LEU A 47 5.87 0.42 -5.96
N SER A 48 5.02 -0.31 -6.68
CA SER A 48 4.33 -1.50 -6.16
C SER A 48 5.32 -2.59 -5.73
N GLY A 49 6.32 -2.88 -6.58
CA GLY A 49 7.38 -3.82 -6.26
C GLY A 49 8.19 -3.41 -5.03
N PHE A 50 8.58 -2.13 -4.94
CA PHE A 50 9.25 -1.59 -3.75
C PHE A 50 8.41 -1.77 -2.50
N MET A 51 7.15 -1.32 -2.51
CA MET A 51 6.26 -1.39 -1.33
C MET A 51 5.96 -2.82 -0.88
N THR A 52 5.99 -3.80 -1.79
CA THR A 52 5.76 -5.23 -1.46
C THR A 52 6.83 -5.78 -0.51
N VAL A 53 8.05 -5.22 -0.52
CA VAL A 53 9.15 -5.66 0.34
C VAL A 53 9.03 -5.08 1.76
N PHE A 54 8.27 -4.00 1.95
CA PHE A 54 8.08 -3.36 3.25
C PHE A 54 6.76 -3.79 3.88
N SER A 55 6.76 -3.90 5.21
CA SER A 55 5.56 -4.20 5.99
C SER A 55 5.57 -3.42 7.30
N ALA A 56 4.51 -3.50 8.09
CA ALA A 56 4.49 -2.90 9.42
C ALA A 56 5.70 -3.33 10.28
N ASN A 57 6.15 -4.58 10.13
CA ASN A 57 7.29 -5.10 10.88
C ASN A 57 8.59 -4.41 10.48
N THR A 58 8.80 -4.09 9.21
CA THR A 58 10.02 -3.39 8.81
C THR A 58 10.06 -2.01 9.45
N PHE A 59 8.95 -1.28 9.50
CA PHE A 59 8.90 0.02 10.17
C PHE A 59 9.13 -0.07 11.68
N VAL A 60 8.46 -1.01 12.37
CA VAL A 60 8.55 -1.11 13.84
C VAL A 60 9.88 -1.71 14.29
N VAL A 61 10.36 -2.78 13.64
CA VAL A 61 11.60 -3.47 14.03
C VAL A 61 12.81 -2.60 13.75
N TRP A 62 12.94 -2.01 12.55
CA TRP A 62 14.08 -1.13 12.26
C TRP A 62 14.09 0.12 13.14
N GLY A 63 12.91 0.67 13.44
CA GLY A 63 12.78 1.76 14.42
C GLY A 63 13.25 1.33 15.82
N GLY A 64 12.90 0.12 16.27
CA GLY A 64 13.35 -0.43 17.54
C GLY A 64 14.86 -0.70 17.60
N ILE A 65 15.42 -1.24 16.53
CA ILE A 65 16.88 -1.45 16.38
C ILE A 65 17.59 -0.11 16.46
N ALA A 66 17.15 0.89 15.68
CA ALA A 66 17.74 2.23 15.69
C ALA A 66 17.65 2.91 17.07
N TYR A 67 16.54 2.71 17.79
CA TYR A 67 16.38 3.22 19.15
C TYR A 67 17.39 2.60 20.14
N GLN A 68 17.71 1.32 19.99
CA GLN A 68 18.61 0.60 20.92
C GLN A 68 20.09 0.73 20.57
N LEU A 69 20.42 0.68 19.28
CA LEU A 69 21.80 0.53 18.79
C LEU A 69 22.32 1.77 18.07
N GLY A 70 21.47 2.76 17.79
CA GLY A 70 21.81 3.87 16.92
C GLY A 70 21.78 3.47 15.44
N MET A 71 22.42 4.28 14.59
CA MET A 71 22.58 3.96 13.16
C MET A 71 23.77 3.03 12.93
#